data_AF-A0A925BUC9-F1
#
_entry.id   AF-A0A925BUC9-F1
#
_cell.length_a   1.000
_cell.length_b   1.000
_cell.length_c   1.000
_cell.angle_alpha   90.00
_cell.angle_beta   90.00
_cell.angle_gamma   90.00
#
_symmetry.space_group_name_H-M   'P 1'
#
loop_
_entity.id
_entity.type
_entity.pdbx_description
1 polymer ?
#
loop_
_entity_poly.entity_id
_entity_poly.type
_entity_poly.pdbx_seq_one_letter_code
_entity_poly.pdbx_strand_id
1 'polypeptide(L)' 'MAVPKKKTSKSKRDKRKATWKAKARVQAQKALSMGKSILTGRAQGFVYPTDEETEEE' A
#
# COMPACT_ATOMS: atom_id res chain seq x y z
N MET A 1 11.93 -21.60 25.87
CA MET A 1 11.65 -20.83 24.65
C MET A 1 12.41 -21.44 23.48
N ALA A 2 11.81 -21.48 22.29
CA ALA A 2 12.50 -22.03 21.11
C ALA A 2 13.59 -21.06 20.62
N VAL A 3 14.79 -21.60 20.37
CA VAL A 3 15.93 -20.84 19.84
C VAL A 3 16.41 -21.45 18.52
N PRO A 4 16.83 -20.64 17.54
CA PRO A 4 17.35 -21.15 16.28
C PRO A 4 18.68 -21.87 16.51
N LYS A 5 18.75 -23.15 16.16
CA LYS A 5 19.98 -23.94 16.29
C LYS A 5 21.11 -23.43 15.40
N LYS A 6 20.77 -22.81 14.26
CA LYS A 6 21.71 -22.25 13.27
C LYS A 6 21.16 -20.96 12.67
N LYS A 7 22.06 -20.09 12.23
CA LYS A 7 21.71 -18.85 11.51
C LYS A 7 21.04 -19.20 10.17
N THR A 8 20.02 -18.43 9.79
CA THR A 8 19.43 -18.51 8.46
C THR A 8 20.45 -18.10 7.40
N SER A 9 20.56 -18.87 6.30
CA SER A 9 21.45 -18.51 5.18
C SER A 9 21.10 -17.14 4.58
N LYS A 10 22.09 -16.46 4.00
CA LYS A 10 21.89 -15.13 3.37
C LYS A 10 20.73 -15.17 2.37
N SER A 11 20.73 -16.15 1.46
CA SER A 11 19.68 -16.36 0.46
C SER A 11 18.28 -16.49 1.09
N LYS A 12 18.12 -17.29 2.15
CA LYS A 12 16.80 -17.52 2.77
C LYS A 12 16.29 -16.27 3.52
N ARG A 13 17.19 -15.48 4.12
CA ARG A 13 16.85 -14.17 4.70
C ARG A 13 16.43 -13.18 3.61
N ASP A 14 17.21 -13.08 2.54
CA ASP A 14 17.01 -12.07 1.49
C ASP A 14 15.73 -12.36 0.68
N LYS A 15 15.37 -13.64 0.47
CA LYS A 15 14.07 -14.06 -0.08
C LYS A 15 12.88 -13.53 0.75
N ARG A 16 12.94 -13.62 2.08
CA ARG A 16 11.89 -13.07 2.97
C ARG A 16 11.82 -11.54 2.90
N LYS A 17 12.96 -10.87 2.75
CA LYS A 17 12.99 -9.41 2.56
C LYS A 17 12.38 -9.02 1.21
N ALA A 18 12.65 -9.80 0.16
CA ALA A 18 12.07 -9.57 -1.17
C ALA A 18 10.54 -9.73 -1.16
N THR A 19 10.00 -10.76 -0.49
CA THR A 19 8.53 -10.92 -0.36
C THR A 19 7.90 -9.78 0.42
N TRP A 20 8.55 -9.28 1.47
CA TRP A 20 8.09 -8.09 2.20
C TRP A 20 8.06 -6.84 1.29
N LYS A 21 9.13 -6.59 0.54
CA LYS A 21 9.21 -5.46 -0.42
C LYS A 21 8.21 -5.57 -1.57
N ALA A 22 7.90 -6.78 -2.04
CA ALA A 22 6.96 -7.00 -3.13
C ALA A 22 5.54 -6.50 -2.80
N LYS A 23 5.16 -6.46 -1.52
CA LYS A 23 3.88 -5.89 -1.08
C LYS A 23 3.76 -4.41 -1.43
N ALA A 24 4.84 -3.64 -1.28
CA ALA A 24 4.86 -2.21 -1.60
C ALA A 24 4.59 -1.97 -3.08
N ARG A 25 5.15 -2.80 -3.97
CA ARG A 25 4.89 -2.73 -5.42
C ARG A 25 3.41 -2.89 -5.75
N VAL A 26 2.73 -3.84 -5.11
CA VAL A 26 1.29 -4.08 -5.32
C VAL A 26 0.47 -2.88 -4.85
N GLN A 27 0.81 -2.29 -3.71
CA GLN A 27 0.11 -1.10 -3.21
C GLN A 27 0.36 0.13 -4.10
N ALA A 28 1.58 0.32 -4.59
CA ALA A 28 1.89 1.41 -5.51
C ALA A 28 1.06 1.32 -6.81
N GLN A 29 0.91 0.12 -7.37
CA GLN A 29 0.09 -0.10 -8.57
C GLN A 29 -1.40 0.25 -8.31
N LYS A 30 -1.94 -0.17 -7.16
CA LYS A 30 -3.31 0.18 -6.76
C LYS A 30 -3.49 1.68 -6.58
N ALA A 31 -2.57 2.34 -5.87
CA ALA A 31 -2.60 3.77 -5.64
C ALA A 31 -2.57 4.56 -6.96
N LEU A 32 -1.70 4.19 -7.90
CA LEU A 32 -1.64 4.83 -9.22
C LEU A 32 -2.95 4.63 -10.02
N SER A 33 -3.54 3.43 -9.98
CA SER A 33 -4.83 3.16 -10.61
C SER A 33 -5.95 4.02 -10.02
N MET A 34 -6.00 4.13 -8.68
CA MET A 34 -6.99 4.94 -7.98
C MET A 34 -6.83 6.42 -8.32
N GLY A 35 -5.61 6.96 -8.24
CA GLY A 35 -5.33 8.37 -8.57
C GLY A 35 -5.76 8.73 -9.98
N LYS A 36 -5.47 7.88 -10.98
CA LYS A 36 -5.93 8.09 -12.36
C LYS A 36 -7.46 8.08 -12.47
N SER A 37 -8.13 7.17 -11.78
CA SER A 37 -9.60 7.10 -11.80
C SER A 37 -10.23 8.37 -11.22
N ILE A 38 -9.69 8.84 -10.09
CA ILE A 38 -10.08 10.10 -9.43
C ILE A 38 -9.89 11.29 -10.36
N LEU A 39 -8.71 11.45 -10.95
CA LEU A 39 -8.40 12.59 -11.83
C LEU A 39 -9.29 12.67 -13.07
N THR A 40 -9.84 11.54 -13.52
CA THR A 40 -10.76 11.52 -14.66
C THR A 40 -12.24 11.68 -14.27
N GLY A 41 -12.56 11.87 -12.99
CA GLY A 41 -13.94 12.02 -12.51
C GLY A 41 -14.80 10.75 -12.62
N ARG A 42 -14.22 9.60 -12.99
CA ARG A 42 -14.95 8.32 -13.12
C ARG A 42 -15.17 7.62 -11.77
N ALA A 43 -14.40 7.99 -10.76
CA ALA A 43 -14.49 7.37 -9.45
C ALA A 43 -15.66 7.98 -8.65
N GLN A 44 -16.74 7.22 -8.49
CA GLN A 44 -17.97 7.65 -7.80
C GLN A 44 -17.99 7.28 -6.30
N GLY A 45 -17.00 6.53 -5.83
CA GLY A 45 -16.94 6.01 -4.46
C GLY A 45 -16.13 6.84 -3.47
N PHE A 46 -15.62 8.01 -3.88
CA PHE A 46 -14.87 8.91 -3.01
C PHE A 46 -15.69 10.15 -2.72
N VAL A 47 -15.90 10.44 -1.44
CA VAL A 47 -16.48 11.70 -0.95
C VAL A 47 -15.32 12.56 -0.46
N TYR A 48 -15.25 13.79 -0.98
CA TYR A 48 -14.27 14.78 -0.54
C TYR A 48 -15.05 15.86 0.19
N PRO A 49 -14.67 16.24 1.42
CA PRO A 49 -15.24 17.42 2.04
C PRO A 49 -14.89 18.61 1.16
N THR A 50 -15.91 19.26 0.61
CA THR A 50 -15.75 20.53 -0.12
C THR A 50 -15.72 21.66 0.89
N ASP A 51 -15.05 22.77 0.57
CA ASP A 51 -14.93 23.92 1.48
C ASP A 51 -16.33 24.43 1.95
N GLU A 52 -17.36 24.24 1.13
CA GLU A 52 -18.77 24.52 1.44
C GLU A 52 -19.35 23.63 2.56
N GLU A 53 -18.96 22.35 2.65
CA GLU A 53 -19.42 21.44 3.71
C GLU A 53 -18.69 21.69 5.05
N THR A 54 -17.45 22.22 5.02
CA THR A 54 -16.70 22.58 6.23
C THR A 54 -17.11 23.89 6.89
N GLU A 55 -17.80 24.78 6.17
CA GLU A 55 -18.36 26.01 6.75
C GLU A 55 -19.76 25.82 7.33
N GLU A 56 -20.45 24.73 6.97
CA GLU A 56 -21.79 24.37 7.46
C GLU A 56 -21.79 23.49 8.73
N GLU A 57 -20.62 23.01 9.19
CA GLU A 57 -20.41 22.26 10.45
C GLU A 57 -19.83 23.10 11.61
#